data_AF-A0A1Q5PYJ9-F1
#
_entry.id   AF-A0A1Q5PYJ9-F1
#
_cell.length_a   1.000
_cell.length_b   1.000
_cell.length_c   1.000
_cell.angle_alpha   90.00
_cell.angle_beta   90.00
_cell.angle_gamma   90.00
#
_symmetry.space_group_name_H-M   'P 1'
#
loop_
_entity.id
_entity.type
_entity.pdbx_description
1 polymer ?
#
loop_
_entity_poly.entity_id
_entity_poly.type
_entity_poly.pdbx_seq_one_letter_code
_entity_poly.pdbx_strand_id
1 'polypeptide(L)'
;LTVLRWHAHHPFSIDLQIETVLDSSKPTADPDTLRRAGFDLTVKAKRPALGMEQKAEARRLFDGGSTRRELMEMHGVSESTISRALRR
;
A
#
# COMPACT_ATOMS: atom_id res chain seq x y z
N LEU A 1 18.90 -7.45 46.81
CA LEU A 1 17.70 -6.60 46.65
C LEU A 1 16.84 -7.20 45.55
N THR A 2 15.60 -7.49 45.94
CA THR A 2 14.41 -8.04 45.27
C THR A 2 14.51 -8.50 43.80
N VAL A 3 14.38 -9.83 43.64
CA VAL A 3 13.99 -10.53 42.42
C VAL A 3 12.52 -10.21 42.12
N LEU A 4 12.24 -9.44 41.07
CA LEU A 4 10.88 -9.28 40.55
C LEU A 4 10.67 -10.27 39.40
N ARG A 5 10.25 -11.45 39.83
CA ARG A 5 9.71 -12.52 39.00
C ARG A 5 8.35 -12.10 38.45
N TRP A 6 8.30 -11.83 37.15
CA TRP A 6 7.06 -11.81 36.39
C TRP A 6 6.91 -13.16 35.68
N HIS A 7 5.99 -13.98 36.17
CA HIS A 7 5.49 -15.16 35.48
C HIS A 7 4.21 -14.73 34.74
N ALA A 8 4.34 -14.37 33.46
CA ALA A 8 3.21 -14.33 32.55
C ALA A 8 3.19 -15.65 31.78
N HIS A 9 2.43 -16.62 32.29
CA HIS A 9 2.01 -17.77 31.50
C HIS A 9 0.88 -17.30 30.59
N HIS A 10 1.10 -17.27 29.28
CA HIS A 10 0.19 -17.72 28.19
C HIS A 10 0.56 -17.10 26.82
N PRO A 11 0.24 -17.78 25.70
CA PRO A 11 1.26 -18.41 24.88
C PRO A 11 1.22 -17.85 23.46
N PHE A 12 2.18 -17.00 23.12
CA PHE A 12 2.46 -16.71 21.72
C PHE A 12 3.98 -16.66 21.55
N SER A 13 4.57 -17.83 21.36
CA SER A 13 5.84 -17.96 20.65
C SER A 13 5.67 -17.43 19.25
N ILE A 14 6.02 -16.17 19.03
CA ILE A 14 6.63 -15.70 17.78
C ILE A 14 7.62 -14.63 18.25
N ASP A 15 8.80 -15.02 18.68
CA ASP A 15 10.01 -15.09 17.85
C ASP A 15 10.36 -13.76 17.17
N LEU A 16 11.66 -13.48 17.19
CA LEU A 16 12.34 -12.38 16.52
C LEU A 16 12.37 -11.04 17.26
N GLN A 17 13.34 -10.97 18.16
CA GLN A 17 14.19 -9.78 18.26
C GLN A 17 14.61 -9.34 16.85
N ILE A 18 14.07 -8.24 16.36
CA ILE A 18 14.76 -7.41 15.36
C ILE A 18 14.72 -5.97 15.90
N GLU A 19 15.60 -5.70 16.85
CA GLU A 19 16.21 -4.38 16.94
C GLU A 19 17.11 -4.20 15.72
N THR A 20 16.55 -3.72 14.62
CA THR A 20 17.34 -3.04 13.59
C THR A 20 16.91 -1.59 13.62
N VAL A 21 17.82 -0.75 14.11
CA VAL A 21 17.83 0.69 13.90
C VAL A 21 17.70 0.94 12.41
N LEU A 22 16.48 1.17 11.93
CA LEU A 22 16.22 1.60 10.57
C LEU A 22 16.21 3.13 10.59
N ASP A 23 17.39 3.70 10.32
CA ASP A 23 17.53 5.10 9.96
C ASP A 23 16.47 5.48 8.91
N SER A 24 15.76 6.58 9.14
CA SER A 24 14.64 7.06 8.30
C SER A 24 15.11 7.70 6.99
N SER A 25 16.30 7.33 6.51
CA SER A 25 16.77 7.66 5.17
C SER A 25 16.15 6.66 4.20
N LYS A 26 15.03 7.07 3.59
CA LYS A 26 14.40 6.54 2.37
C LYS A 26 15.35 5.56 1.63
N PRO A 27 15.04 4.26 1.48
CA PRO A 27 15.97 3.33 0.86
C PRO A 27 16.15 3.73 -0.60
N THR A 28 17.22 4.46 -0.91
CA THR A 28 17.71 4.67 -2.28
C THR A 28 18.48 3.43 -2.70
N ALA A 29 17.85 2.26 -2.53
CA ALA A 29 18.38 1.03 -3.09
C ALA A 29 18.32 1.20 -4.61
N ASP A 30 19.48 1.45 -5.19
CA ASP A 30 19.67 1.55 -6.62
C ASP A 30 19.08 0.29 -7.30
N PRO A 31 18.31 0.42 -8.40
CA PRO A 31 17.64 -0.71 -9.04
C PRO A 31 18.59 -1.83 -9.44
N ASP A 32 19.84 -1.51 -9.78
CA ASP A 32 20.87 -2.49 -10.12
C ASP A 32 21.30 -3.32 -8.90
N THR A 33 21.32 -2.70 -7.71
CA THR A 33 21.59 -3.39 -6.45
C THR A 33 20.48 -4.39 -6.10
N LEU A 34 19.22 -4.00 -6.28
CA LEU A 34 18.08 -4.88 -6.04
C LEU A 34 18.02 -6.04 -7.05
N ARG A 35 18.32 -5.78 -8.32
CA ARG A 35 18.40 -6.81 -9.35
C ARG A 35 19.52 -7.83 -9.06
N ARG A 36 20.70 -7.38 -8.62
CA ARG A 36 21.81 -8.27 -8.21
C ARG A 36 21.48 -9.09 -6.98
N ALA A 37 20.67 -8.56 -6.06
CA ALA A 37 20.16 -9.30 -4.90
C ALA A 37 19.04 -10.30 -5.25
N GLY A 38 18.68 -10.45 -6.53
CA GLY A 38 17.67 -11.42 -6.98
C GLY A 38 16.23 -10.96 -6.78
N PHE A 39 15.99 -9.68 -6.46
CA PHE A 39 14.62 -9.15 -6.44
C PHE A 39 14.11 -9.03 -7.88
N ASP A 40 12.96 -9.65 -8.13
CA ASP A 40 12.27 -9.53 -9.41
C ASP A 40 11.62 -8.14 -9.50
N LEU A 41 12.34 -7.21 -10.11
CA LEU A 41 11.83 -5.88 -10.43
C LEU A 41 10.94 -5.86 -11.68
N THR A 42 10.76 -7.00 -12.37
CA THR A 42 9.89 -7.10 -13.55
C THR A 42 8.43 -7.39 -13.22
N VAL A 43 8.06 -7.35 -11.94
CA VAL A 43 6.65 -7.26 -11.53
C VAL A 43 6.06 -6.01 -12.17
N LYS A 44 5.42 -6.18 -13.33
CA LYS A 44 4.48 -5.19 -13.87
C LYS A 44 3.44 -5.02 -12.79
N ALA A 45 3.59 -3.97 -11.98
CA ALA A 45 2.56 -3.57 -11.04
C ALA A 45 1.26 -3.51 -11.83
N LYS A 46 0.35 -4.45 -11.55
CA LYS A 46 -0.95 -4.52 -12.20
C LYS A 46 -1.68 -3.27 -11.76
N ARG A 47 -1.51 -2.18 -12.53
CA ARG A 47 -2.05 -0.87 -12.17
C ARG A 47 -3.54 -1.07 -11.97
N PRO A 48 -4.09 -0.80 -10.76
CA PRO A 48 -5.51 -0.94 -10.54
C PRO A 48 -6.22 -0.04 -11.54
N ALA A 49 -6.99 -0.68 -12.42
CA ALA A 49 -7.75 -0.05 -13.48
C ALA A 49 -9.22 -0.30 -13.19
N LEU A 50 -10.03 0.75 -13.27
CA LEU A 50 -11.47 0.62 -13.12
C LEU A 50 -12.05 -0.22 -14.26
N GLY A 51 -12.91 -1.17 -13.91
CA GLY A 51 -13.75 -1.88 -14.87
C GLY A 51 -14.74 -0.93 -15.56
N MET A 52 -15.39 -1.37 -16.65
CA MET A 52 -16.33 -0.53 -17.39
C MET A 52 -17.51 -0.07 -16.53
N GLU A 53 -18.03 -0.96 -15.70
CA GLU A 53 -19.11 -0.65 -14.75
C GLU A 53 -18.69 0.39 -13.72
N GLN A 54 -17.50 0.21 -13.13
CA GLN A 54 -16.93 1.18 -12.17
C GLN A 54 -16.68 2.55 -12.80
N LYS A 55 -16.29 2.61 -14.08
CA LYS A 55 -16.16 3.89 -14.79
C LYS A 55 -17.51 4.57 -14.97
N ALA A 56 -18.54 3.81 -15.36
CA ALA A 56 -19.90 4.34 -15.53
C ALA A 56 -20.49 4.80 -14.20
N GLU A 57 -20.26 4.07 -13.12
CA GLU A 57 -20.62 4.46 -11.76
C GLU A 57 -19.88 5.72 -11.30
N ALA A 58 -18.54 5.73 -11.38
CA ALA A 58 -17.73 6.88 -11.02
C ALA A 58 -18.15 8.14 -11.78
N ARG A 59 -18.54 8.00 -13.05
CA ARG A 59 -19.05 9.10 -13.86
C ARG A 59 -20.41 9.60 -13.38
N ARG A 60 -21.37 8.69 -13.13
CA ARG A 60 -22.69 9.06 -12.59
C ARG A 60 -22.58 9.78 -11.25
N LEU A 61 -21.70 9.30 -10.36
CA LEU A 61 -21.43 9.93 -9.07
C LEU A 61 -20.77 11.31 -9.22
N PHE A 62 -19.80 11.44 -10.12
CA PHE A 62 -19.17 12.72 -10.41
C PHE A 62 -20.14 13.75 -10.97
N ASP A 63 -20.98 13.35 -11.94
CA ASP A 63 -22.03 14.21 -12.51
C ASP A 63 -23.11 14.55 -11.45
N GLY A 64 -23.28 13.69 -10.43
CA GLY A 64 -24.11 13.91 -9.26
C GLY A 64 -23.47 14.75 -8.13
N GLY A 65 -22.22 15.20 -8.31
CA GLY A 65 -21.53 16.11 -7.39
C GLY A 65 -20.44 15.49 -6.51
N SER A 66 -20.17 14.18 -6.62
CA SER A 66 -19.06 13.56 -5.88
C SER A 66 -17.70 14.12 -6.32
N THR A 67 -16.81 14.30 -5.36
CA THR A 67 -15.45 14.79 -5.57
C THR A 67 -14.53 13.67 -6.08
N ARG A 68 -13.44 14.04 -6.76
CA ARG A 68 -12.43 13.06 -7.21
C ARG A 68 -11.82 12.28 -6.04
N ARG A 69 -11.66 12.93 -4.89
CA ARG A 69 -11.12 12.32 -3.67
C ARG A 69 -12.05 11.21 -3.17
N GLU A 70 -13.35 11.48 -3.07
CA GLU A 70 -14.33 10.47 -2.64
C GLU A 70 -14.34 9.26 -3.59
N LEU A 71 -14.21 9.49 -4.91
CA LEU A 71 -14.13 8.41 -5.88
C LEU A 71 -12.84 7.58 -5.76
N MET A 72 -11.71 8.22 -5.42
CA MET A 72 -10.45 7.52 -5.15
C MET A 72 -10.56 6.62 -3.92
N GLU A 73 -11.15 7.16 -2.84
CA GLU A 73 -11.36 6.43 -1.59
C GLU A 73 -12.34 5.26 -1.79
N MET A 74 -13.44 5.49 -2.51
CA MET A 74 -14.46 4.47 -2.79
C MET A 74 -13.93 3.30 -3.64
N HIS A 75 -13.16 3.59 -4.69
CA HIS A 75 -12.65 2.56 -5.59
C HIS A 75 -11.24 2.07 -5.24
N GLY A 76 -10.58 2.65 -4.24
CA GLY A 76 -9.21 2.30 -3.86
C GLY A 76 -8.19 2.56 -4.98
N VAL A 77 -8.37 3.62 -5.77
CA VAL A 77 -7.53 3.93 -6.93
C VAL A 77 -6.88 5.30 -6.85
N SER A 78 -5.82 5.49 -7.64
CA SER A 78 -5.11 6.77 -7.71
C SER A 78 -5.94 7.87 -8.40
N GLU A 79 -5.58 9.13 -8.13
CA GLU A 79 -6.16 10.30 -8.82
C GLU A 79 -5.98 10.20 -10.34
N SER A 80 -4.83 9.69 -10.80
CA SER A 80 -4.56 9.50 -12.23
C SER A 80 -5.52 8.48 -12.86
N THR A 81 -5.94 7.47 -12.09
CA THR A 81 -6.91 6.45 -12.52
C THR A 81 -8.30 7.07 -12.64
N ILE A 82 -8.76 7.79 -11.61
CA ILE A 82 -10.04 8.52 -11.65
C ILE A 82 -10.06 9.55 -12.78
N SER A 83 -8.99 10.34 -12.92
CA SER A 83 -8.88 11.35 -13.96
C SER A 83 -8.97 10.78 -15.37
N ARG A 84 -8.48 9.55 -15.59
CA ARG A 84 -8.66 8.85 -16.88
C ARG A 84 -10.07 8.31 -17.05
N ALA A 85 -10.70 7.79 -16.00
CA ALA A 85 -12.06 7.28 -16.05
C ALA A 85 -13.09 8.39 -16.33
N LEU A 86 -12.81 9.62 -15.89
CA LEU A 86 -13.66 10.79 -16.10
C LEU A 86 -13.36 11.55 -17.41
N ARG A 87 -12.31 11.17 -18.16
CA ARG A 87 -12.10 11.74 -19.50
C ARG A 87 -13.23 11.28 -20.43
N ARG A 88 -13.68 12.20 -21.28
CA ARG A 88 -14.75 11.97 -22.26
C ARG A 88 -14.39 10.81 -23.19
#